data_AF-A0A2H5UWA8-F1
#
_entry.id   AF-A0A2H5UWA8-F1
#
_cell.length_a   1.000
_cell.length_b   1.000
_cell.length_c   1.000
_cell.angle_alpha   90.00
_cell.angle_beta   90.00
_cell.angle_gamma   90.00
#
_symmetry.space_group_name_H-M   'P 1'
#
loop_
_entity.id
_entity.type
_entity.pdbx_description
1 polymer ?
#
loop_
_entity_poly.entity_id
_entity_poly.type
_entity_poly.pdbx_seq_one_letter_code
_entity_poly.pdbx_strand_id
1 'polypeptide(L)'
;MDKSREERSMKVTYDPETDIIYIVLRDGEVYDSKEENEDIRLEYGKKGELIGIEIMNARANLITSIAKEISREINSTLEIK
;
A
#
# COMPACT_ATOMS: atom_id res chain seq x y z
N MET A 1 32.04 11.24 -4.83
CA MET A 1 31.00 11.43 -3.81
C MET A 1 29.93 10.40 -4.10
N ASP A 2 29.87 9.39 -3.24
CA ASP A 2 29.00 8.22 -3.38
C ASP A 2 27.53 8.67 -3.34
N LYS A 3 26.77 8.40 -4.40
CA LYS A 3 25.32 8.67 -4.47
C LYS A 3 24.51 7.56 -3.80
N SER A 4 25.08 6.87 -2.81
CA SER A 4 24.41 5.78 -2.12
C SER A 4 23.32 6.35 -1.21
N ARG A 5 22.07 6.03 -1.59
CA ARG A 5 20.82 6.18 -0.83
C ARG A 5 20.21 7.59 -0.80
N GLU A 6 19.69 8.02 -1.95
CA GLU A 6 18.34 8.62 -1.89
C GLU A 6 17.42 7.56 -1.27
N GLU A 7 16.79 7.88 -0.15
CA GLU A 7 15.69 7.09 0.40
C GLU A 7 14.63 6.93 -0.71
N ARG A 8 14.59 5.76 -1.33
CA ARG A 8 13.50 5.40 -2.24
C ARG A 8 12.25 5.24 -1.39
N SER A 9 11.50 6.32 -1.21
CA SER A 9 10.32 6.32 -0.37
C SER A 9 9.24 5.47 -1.02
N MET A 10 8.79 4.42 -0.32
CA MET A 10 7.53 3.76 -0.66
C MET A 10 6.40 4.81 -0.67
N LYS A 11 5.50 4.75 -1.64
CA LYS A 11 4.35 5.65 -1.74
C LYS A 11 3.07 4.84 -1.63
N VAL A 12 2.14 5.28 -0.80
CA VAL A 12 0.82 4.69 -0.66
C VAL A 12 -0.21 5.74 -1.05
N THR A 13 -1.05 5.44 -2.04
CA THR A 13 -2.11 6.34 -2.51
C THR A 13 -3.43 5.59 -2.52
N TYR A 14 -4.49 6.25 -2.08
CA TYR A 14 -5.84 5.73 -2.20
C TYR A 14 -6.60 6.53 -3.26
N ASP A 15 -7.16 5.83 -4.24
CA ASP A 15 -8.10 6.38 -5.19
C ASP A 15 -9.54 6.03 -4.74
N PRO A 16 -10.33 7.00 -4.26
CA PRO A 16 -11.69 6.76 -3.81
C PRO A 16 -12.68 6.51 -4.95
N GLU A 17 -12.37 6.91 -6.19
CA GLU A 17 -13.27 6.71 -7.33
C GLU A 17 -13.27 5.24 -7.77
N THR A 18 -12.08 4.63 -7.81
CA THR A 18 -11.90 3.22 -8.18
C THR A 18 -11.89 2.26 -6.98
N ASP A 19 -11.81 2.79 -5.75
CA ASP A 19 -11.67 2.05 -4.50
C ASP A 19 -10.42 1.15 -4.46
N ILE A 20 -9.30 1.68 -4.95
CA ILE A 20 -8.01 0.99 -5.04
C ILE A 20 -6.97 1.71 -4.19
N ILE A 21 -6.18 0.93 -3.43
CA ILE A 21 -4.93 1.40 -2.85
C ILE A 21 -3.77 0.95 -3.71
N TYR A 22 -2.95 1.91 -4.11
CA TYR A 22 -1.69 1.71 -4.81
C TYR A 22 -0.53 1.82 -3.82
N ILE A 23 0.28 0.78 -3.74
CA ILE A 23 1.52 0.76 -2.98
C ILE A 23 2.69 0.67 -3.97
N VAL A 24 3.35 1.79 -4.21
CA VAL A 24 4.56 1.85 -5.04
C VAL A 24 5.76 1.56 -4.15
N LEU A 25 6.43 0.44 -4.41
CA LEU A 25 7.60 -0.01 -3.66
C LEU A 25 8.90 0.57 -4.24
N ARG A 26 8.94 0.77 -5.56
CA ARG A 26 10.11 1.22 -6.32
C ARG A 26 9.63 2.06 -7.50
N ASP A 27 10.32 3.16 -7.79
CA ASP A 27 10.06 3.90 -9.02
C ASP A 27 10.44 3.03 -10.24
N GLY A 28 9.61 3.07 -11.28
CA GLY A 28 9.79 2.29 -12.50
C GLY A 28 8.47 2.08 -13.24
N GLU A 29 8.58 1.56 -14.46
CA GLU A 29 7.41 1.17 -15.26
C GLU A 29 7.00 -0.27 -14.97
N VAL A 30 5.68 -0.50 -14.89
CA VAL A 30 5.10 -1.84 -14.81
C VAL A 30 5.32 -2.55 -16.13
N TYR A 31 6.01 -3.68 -16.06
CA TYR A 31 6.29 -4.53 -17.23
C TYR A 31 5.39 -5.76 -17.26
N ASP A 32 5.05 -6.31 -16.09
CA ASP A 32 4.15 -7.46 -15.94
C ASP A 32 3.31 -7.34 -14.67
N SER A 33 2.22 -8.09 -14.58
CA SER A 33 1.37 -8.11 -13.39
C SER A 33 0.78 -9.50 -13.16
N LYS A 34 0.57 -9.83 -11.88
CA LYS A 34 -0.06 -11.07 -11.45
C LYS A 34 -1.19 -10.77 -10.48
N GLU A 35 -2.39 -11.26 -10.79
CA GLU A 35 -3.48 -11.32 -9.82
C GLU A 35 -3.16 -12.44 -8.81
N GLU A 36 -2.92 -12.07 -7.56
CA GLU A 36 -2.67 -13.01 -6.48
C GLU A 36 -3.99 -13.59 -5.95
N ASN A 37 -5.02 -12.74 -5.90
CA ASN A 37 -6.41 -13.10 -5.66
C ASN A 37 -7.34 -12.04 -6.27
N GLU A 38 -8.64 -12.12 -6.00
CA GLU A 38 -9.67 -11.22 -6.54
C GLU A 38 -9.49 -9.74 -6.15
N ASP A 39 -8.76 -9.46 -5.07
CA ASP A 39 -8.58 -8.13 -4.50
C ASP A 39 -7.12 -7.64 -4.52
N ILE A 40 -6.17 -8.47 -4.92
CA ILE A 40 -4.74 -8.14 -4.86
C ILE A 40 -4.06 -8.43 -6.20
N ARG A 41 -3.46 -7.38 -6.77
CA ARG A 41 -2.56 -7.49 -7.93
C ARG A 41 -1.14 -7.09 -7.55
N LEU A 42 -0.18 -7.89 -7.97
CA LEU A 42 1.26 -7.64 -7.83
C LEU A 42 1.80 -7.14 -9.16
N GLU A 43 2.57 -6.05 -9.14
CA GLU A 43 3.15 -5.43 -10.33
C GLU A 43 4.66 -5.57 -10.35
N TYR A 44 5.20 -6.02 -11.48
CA TYR A 44 6.60 -6.34 -11.66
C TYR A 44 7.26 -5.46 -12.71
N GLY A 45 8.49 -5.04 -12.43
CA GLY A 45 9.36 -4.36 -13.36
C GLY A 45 10.01 -5.32 -14.36
N LYS A 46 10.77 -4.77 -15.30
CA LYS A 46 11.39 -5.52 -16.41
C LYS A 46 12.35 -6.63 -15.97
N LYS A 47 12.91 -6.58 -14.76
CA LYS A 47 13.81 -7.61 -14.22
C LYS A 47 13.08 -8.61 -13.32
N GLY A 48 11.75 -8.57 -13.29
CA GLY A 48 10.92 -9.41 -12.42
C GLY A 48 10.92 -8.95 -10.96
N GLU A 49 11.43 -7.76 -10.68
CA GLU A 49 11.36 -7.16 -9.34
C GLU A 49 9.95 -6.66 -9.07
N LEU A 50 9.41 -6.91 -7.88
CA LEU A 50 8.12 -6.34 -7.47
C LEU A 50 8.27 -4.82 -7.33
N ILE A 51 7.49 -4.02 -8.05
CA ILE A 51 7.56 -2.56 -7.99
C ILE A 51 6.28 -1.92 -7.46
N GLY A 52 5.15 -2.62 -7.54
CA GLY A 52 3.85 -2.12 -7.15
C GLY A 52 2.94 -3.21 -6.58
N ILE A 53 1.94 -2.79 -5.80
CA ILE A 53 0.82 -3.61 -5.34
C ILE A 53 -0.45 -2.78 -5.51
N GLU A 54 -1.47 -3.35 -6.12
CA GLU A 54 -2.83 -2.81 -6.12
C GLU A 54 -3.69 -3.64 -5.17
N ILE A 55 -4.43 -2.96 -4.28
CA ILE A 55 -5.45 -3.57 -3.41
C ILE A 55 -6.80 -2.99 -3.81
N MET A 56 -7.63 -3.81 -4.43
CA MET A 56 -9.00 -3.47 -4.82
C MET A 56 -9.97 -3.68 -3.65
N ASN A 57 -11.18 -3.13 -3.79
CA ASN A 57 -12.22 -3.16 -2.75
C ASN A 57 -11.67 -2.67 -1.39
N ALA A 58 -10.82 -1.64 -1.43
CA ALA A 58 -9.99 -1.25 -0.30
C ALA A 58 -10.82 -0.91 0.94
N ARG A 59 -11.98 -0.27 0.77
CA ARG A 59 -12.93 -0.02 1.87
C ARG A 59 -13.34 -1.30 2.58
N ALA A 60 -13.75 -2.34 1.84
CA ALA A 60 -14.19 -3.60 2.43
C ALA A 60 -13.02 -4.33 3.11
N ASN A 61 -11.85 -4.32 2.47
CA ASN A 61 -10.65 -4.99 2.96
C ASN A 61 -10.02 -4.31 4.19
N LEU A 62 -10.20 -3.00 4.38
CA LEU A 62 -9.48 -2.23 5.40
C LEU A 62 -10.35 -1.62 6.49
N ILE A 63 -11.67 -1.51 6.31
CA ILE A 63 -12.55 -0.84 7.29
C ILE A 63 -12.41 -1.42 8.69
N THR A 64 -12.32 -2.75 8.81
CA THR A 64 -12.20 -3.42 10.10
C THR A 64 -10.85 -3.14 10.76
N SER A 65 -9.77 -3.16 9.97
CA SER A 65 -8.41 -2.91 10.46
C SER A 65 -8.24 -1.46 10.89
N ILE A 66 -8.74 -0.52 10.09
CA ILE A 66 -8.72 0.92 10.40
C ILE A 66 -9.57 1.20 11.64
N ALA A 67 -10.78 0.66 11.74
CA ALA A 67 -11.64 0.85 12.90
C ALA A 67 -10.98 0.34 14.19
N LYS A 68 -10.27 -0.80 14.13
CA LYS A 68 -9.51 -1.33 15.27
C LYS A 68 -8.38 -0.39 15.69
N GLU A 69 -7.62 0.17 14.75
CA GLU A 69 -6.55 1.10 15.13
C GLU A 69 -7.04 2.44 15.63
N ILE A 70 -8.13 2.98 15.07
CA ILE A 70 -8.80 4.14 15.65
C ILE A 70 -9.25 3.85 17.08
N SER A 71 -9.85 2.67 17.32
CA SER A 71 -10.31 2.27 18.65
C SER A 71 -9.14 2.15 19.64
N ARG A 72 -8.01 1.59 19.20
CA ARG A 72 -6.80 1.48 20.02
C ARG A 72 -6.25 2.85 20.41
N GLU A 73 -6.14 3.76 19.46
CA GLU A 73 -5.61 5.11 19.69
C GLU A 73 -6.50 5.91 20.65
N ILE A 74 -7.83 5.81 20.48
CA ILE A 74 -8.79 6.45 21.38
C ILE A 74 -8.65 5.91 22.81
N ASN A 75 -8.62 4.59 22.98
CA ASN A 75 -8.51 3.99 24.32
C ASN A 75 -7.18 4.37 24.99
N SER A 76 -6.07 4.32 24.24
CA SER A 76 -4.75 4.79 24.72
C SER A 76 -4.81 6.24 25.21
N THR A 77 -5.45 7.13 24.45
CA THR A 77 -5.60 8.55 24.83
C THR A 77 -6.46 8.73 26.08
N LEU A 78 -7.49 7.90 26.26
CA LEU A 78 -8.39 7.97 27.42
C LEU A 78 -7.78 7.38 28.70
N GLU A 79 -6.92 6.38 28.58
CA GLU A 79 -6.20 5.77 29.72
C GLU A 79 -5.08 6.66 30.30
N ILE A 80 -4.64 7.68 29.55
CA ILE A 80 -3.61 8.64 29.98
C ILE A 80 -4.20 9.81 30.81
N LYS A 81 -5.53 9.83 31.04
CA LYS A 81 -6.22 10.77 31.95
C LYS A 81 -6.60 10.12 33.27
#